data_AF-A0A3B9K7T3-F1
#
_entry.id   AF-A0A3B9K7T3-F1
#
_cell.length_a   1.000
_cell.length_b   1.000
_cell.length_c   1.000
_cell.angle_alpha   90.00
_cell.angle_beta   90.00
_cell.angle_gamma   90.00
#
_symmetry.space_group_name_H-M   'P 1'
#
loop_
_entity.id
_entity.type
_entity.pdbx_description
1 polymer ?
#
loop_
_entity_poly.entity_id
_entity_poly.type
_entity_poly.pdbx_seq_one_letter_code
_entity_poly.pdbx_strand_id
1 'polypeptide(L)'
;MVRAMILEPGRNAEVRYICPKKIDELVDGHPEFTVPRKGICIAVNEEGKIKGLPLNRSLVDDDGDILDIFAGTMVILGCDAEEEFCSLTDEQVVSLLAEFGEPETPDDWVDDDVDFTRADLHALLDAMINELFS
;
A
#
# COMPACT_ATOMS: atom_id res chain seq x y z
N MET A 1 22.06 -11.23 3.81
CA MET A 1 21.50 -9.88 3.63
C MET A 1 21.00 -9.78 2.20
N VAL A 2 19.89 -9.08 1.96
CA VAL A 2 19.35 -8.82 0.62
C VAL A 2 19.02 -7.34 0.48
N ARG A 3 19.13 -6.80 -0.73
CA ARG A 3 18.69 -5.43 -1.01
C ARG A 3 17.16 -5.40 -1.11
N ALA A 4 16.53 -4.59 -0.28
CA ALA A 4 15.08 -4.42 -0.21
C ALA A 4 14.74 -2.93 -0.18
N MET A 5 13.47 -2.62 -0.42
CA MET A 5 12.92 -1.28 -0.26
C MET A 5 12.01 -1.26 0.96
N ILE A 6 12.20 -0.27 1.83
CA ILE A 6 11.44 -0.08 3.06
C ILE A 6 10.58 1.17 2.90
N LEU A 7 9.29 1.03 3.14
CA LEU A 7 8.33 2.11 2.98
C LEU A 7 7.60 2.27 4.29
N GLU A 8 7.97 3.29 5.04
CA GLU A 8 7.23 3.68 6.24
C GLU A 8 6.08 4.63 5.84
N PRO A 9 4.92 4.55 6.52
CA PRO A 9 3.81 5.47 6.27
C PRO A 9 4.26 6.93 6.36
N GLY A 10 3.88 7.75 5.37
CA GLY A 10 4.20 9.18 5.33
C GLY A 10 5.68 9.54 5.09
N ARG A 11 6.54 8.59 4.73
CA ARG A 11 7.95 8.83 4.40
C ARG A 11 8.29 8.29 3.02
N ASN A 12 9.26 8.90 2.34
CA ASN A 12 9.78 8.38 1.07
C ASN A 12 10.44 7.02 1.27
N ALA A 13 10.37 6.18 0.26
CA ALA A 13 10.93 4.84 0.27
C ALA A 13 12.46 4.87 0.44
N GLU A 14 12.98 3.93 1.24
CA GLU A 14 14.41 3.75 1.48
C GLU A 14 14.89 2.40 0.93
N VAL A 15 15.89 2.42 0.06
CA VAL A 15 16.54 1.18 -0.41
C VAL A 15 17.72 0.86 0.48
N ARG A 16 17.72 -0.32 1.12
CA ARG A 16 18.81 -0.76 2.00
C ARG A 16 18.96 -2.28 2.04
N TYR A 17 20.07 -2.74 2.60
CA TYR A 17 20.29 -4.17 2.83
C TYR A 17 19.66 -4.60 4.16
N ILE A 18 18.85 -5.65 4.14
CA ILE A 18 18.21 -6.22 5.32
C ILE A 18 18.50 -7.72 5.46
N CYS A 19 18.22 -8.27 6.64
CA CYS A 19 18.19 -9.72 6.86
C CYS A 19 16.75 -10.21 6.69
N PRO A 20 16.45 -11.09 5.72
CA PRO A 20 15.08 -11.60 5.53
C PRO A 20 14.46 -12.26 6.77
N LYS A 21 15.30 -12.83 7.64
CA LYS A 21 14.86 -13.44 8.91
C LYS A 21 14.38 -12.45 9.98
N LYS A 22 14.45 -11.14 9.71
CA LYS A 22 14.06 -10.05 10.60
C LYS A 22 12.95 -9.19 9.99
N ILE A 23 12.23 -9.71 8.98
CA ILE A 23 11.12 -8.98 8.35
C ILE A 23 9.99 -8.74 9.37
N ASP A 24 9.74 -9.69 10.25
CA ASP A 24 8.80 -9.58 11.37
C ASP A 24 9.09 -8.36 12.27
N GLU A 25 10.37 -8.11 12.57
CA GLU A 25 10.81 -6.92 13.31
C GLU A 25 10.56 -5.62 12.51
N LEU A 26 10.68 -5.65 11.17
CA LEU A 26 10.51 -4.48 10.31
C LEU A 26 9.05 -4.09 10.10
N VAL A 27 8.18 -5.09 9.96
CA VAL A 27 6.72 -4.90 9.78
C VAL A 27 5.98 -4.81 11.13
N ASP A 28 6.68 -4.98 12.25
CA ASP A 28 6.14 -4.95 13.61
C ASP A 28 5.03 -5.99 13.86
N GLY A 29 5.22 -7.22 13.37
CA GLY A 29 4.22 -8.27 13.50
C GLY A 29 4.48 -9.52 12.68
N HIS A 30 3.48 -10.38 12.57
CA HIS A 30 3.55 -11.53 11.68
C HIS A 30 3.50 -11.04 10.23
N PRO A 31 4.50 -11.38 9.40
CA PRO A 31 4.50 -10.91 8.02
C PRO A 31 3.54 -11.73 7.16
N GLU A 32 2.66 -11.02 6.46
CA GLU A 32 1.93 -11.52 5.30
C GLU A 32 2.66 -11.09 4.03
N PHE A 33 2.66 -11.96 3.02
CA PHE A 33 3.38 -11.74 1.77
C PHE A 33 2.43 -11.69 0.57
N THR A 34 2.53 -10.62 -0.22
CA THR A 34 1.80 -10.44 -1.48
C THR A 34 2.79 -10.43 -2.64
N VAL A 35 2.50 -11.16 -3.72
CA VAL A 35 3.31 -11.21 -4.93
C VAL A 35 2.57 -10.47 -6.05
N PRO A 36 2.72 -9.13 -6.17
CA PRO A 36 1.94 -8.35 -7.13
C PRO A 36 2.33 -8.66 -8.57
N ARG A 37 3.61 -8.98 -8.82
CA ARG A 37 4.12 -9.41 -10.12
C ARG A 37 5.32 -10.31 -9.95
N LYS A 38 5.63 -11.10 -10.99
CA LYS A 38 6.73 -12.06 -10.97
C LYS A 38 8.03 -11.38 -10.54
N GLY A 39 8.69 -11.96 -9.55
CA GLY A 39 9.99 -11.50 -9.08
C GLY A 39 9.96 -10.46 -7.95
N ILE A 40 8.77 -10.01 -7.54
CA ILE A 40 8.57 -9.01 -6.48
C ILE A 40 7.67 -9.60 -5.39
N CYS A 41 8.07 -9.41 -4.14
CA CYS A 41 7.28 -9.79 -2.98
C CYS A 41 7.18 -8.59 -2.03
N ILE A 42 5.97 -8.30 -1.54
CA ILE A 42 5.69 -7.26 -0.57
C ILE A 42 5.34 -7.94 0.75
N ALA A 43 6.06 -7.59 1.81
CA ALA A 43 5.77 -8.03 3.16
C ALA A 43 5.15 -6.90 3.97
N VAL A 44 4.07 -7.20 4.68
CA VAL A 44 3.36 -6.29 5.59
C VAL A 44 2.94 -7.01 6.85
N ASN A 45 2.50 -6.26 7.85
CA ASN A 45 1.89 -6.85 9.04
C ASN A 45 0.51 -7.42 8.70
N GLU A 46 0.33 -8.73 8.86
CA GLU A 46 -0.94 -9.44 8.60
C GLU A 46 -2.12 -8.77 9.35
N GLU A 47 -1.89 -8.37 10.60
CA GLU A 47 -2.92 -7.75 11.44
C GLU A 47 -2.92 -6.22 11.37
N GLY A 48 -2.12 -5.61 10.47
CA GLY A 48 -1.86 -4.17 10.47
C GLY A 48 -3.13 -3.33 10.37
N LYS A 49 -4.06 -3.71 9.48
CA LYS A 49 -5.36 -3.05 9.32
C LYS A 49 -6.23 -3.21 10.56
N ILE A 50 -6.31 -4.42 11.10
CA ILE A 50 -7.14 -4.76 12.28
C ILE A 50 -6.61 -4.03 13.53
N LYS A 51 -5.29 -3.86 13.65
CA LYS A 51 -4.61 -3.11 14.71
C LYS A 51 -4.67 -1.59 14.53
N GLY A 52 -5.18 -1.10 13.40
CA GLY A 52 -5.26 0.33 13.10
C GLY A 52 -3.89 0.97 12.87
N LEU A 53 -2.92 0.22 12.32
CA LEU A 53 -1.67 0.82 11.86
C LEU A 53 -1.97 1.86 10.76
N PRO A 54 -1.15 2.91 10.63
CA PRO A 54 -1.35 3.91 9.58
C PRO A 54 -1.36 3.27 8.20
N LEU A 55 -2.31 3.67 7.36
CA LEU A 55 -2.34 3.27 5.96
C LEU A 55 -1.10 3.81 5.24
N ASN A 56 -0.61 3.07 4.26
CA ASN A 56 0.68 3.29 3.64
C ASN A 56 0.55 3.56 2.13
N ARG A 57 0.76 2.56 1.28
CA ARG A 57 0.54 2.67 -0.18
C ARG A 57 -0.56 1.72 -0.62
N SER A 58 -1.22 2.09 -1.71
CA SER A 58 -2.12 1.22 -2.44
C SER A 58 -1.37 0.26 -3.35
N LEU A 59 -1.97 -0.87 -3.65
CA LEU A 59 -1.62 -1.72 -4.79
C LEU A 59 -2.69 -1.51 -5.83
N VAL A 60 -2.31 -1.01 -7.01
CA VAL A 60 -3.20 -0.78 -8.14
C VAL A 60 -2.99 -1.85 -9.21
N ASP A 61 -4.05 -2.18 -9.95
CA ASP A 61 -3.95 -3.04 -11.12
C ASP A 61 -3.60 -2.27 -12.41
N ASP A 62 -3.60 -2.99 -13.54
CA ASP A 62 -3.27 -2.43 -14.85
C ASP A 62 -4.36 -1.45 -15.37
N ASP A 63 -5.59 -1.53 -14.86
CA ASP A 63 -6.70 -0.64 -15.21
C ASP A 63 -6.75 0.60 -14.30
N GLY A 64 -5.93 0.62 -13.24
CA GLY A 64 -5.83 1.72 -12.27
C GLY A 64 -6.70 1.53 -11.02
N ASP A 65 -7.41 0.41 -10.91
CA ASP A 65 -8.26 0.13 -9.78
C ASP A 65 -7.42 -0.30 -8.56
N ILE A 66 -7.80 0.19 -7.37
CA ILE A 66 -7.14 -0.20 -6.12
C ILE A 66 -7.51 -1.65 -5.78
N LEU A 67 -6.52 -2.54 -5.85
CA LEU A 67 -6.62 -3.93 -5.42
C LEU A 67 -6.53 -4.07 -3.91
N ASP A 68 -5.61 -3.32 -3.28
CA ASP A 68 -5.44 -3.32 -1.83
C ASP A 68 -4.81 -2.01 -1.32
N ILE A 69 -4.93 -1.74 -0.02
CA ILE A 69 -4.22 -0.67 0.68
C ILE A 69 -3.46 -1.29 1.84
N PHE A 70 -2.14 -1.13 1.86
CA PHE A 70 -1.31 -1.69 2.92
C PHE A 70 -1.30 -0.81 4.18
N ALA A 71 -1.12 -1.43 5.35
CA ALA A 71 -1.06 -0.73 6.63
C ALA A 71 0.26 -1.04 7.36
N GLY A 72 0.83 -0.01 8.01
CA GLY A 72 2.13 -0.10 8.66
C GLY A 72 3.30 -0.11 7.68
N THR A 73 4.50 -0.45 8.15
CA THR A 73 5.70 -0.53 7.32
C THR A 73 5.57 -1.63 6.26
N MET A 74 5.84 -1.29 5.00
CA MET A 74 5.95 -2.25 3.90
C MET A 74 7.42 -2.56 3.61
N VAL A 75 7.71 -3.80 3.28
CA VAL A 75 9.04 -4.26 2.86
C VAL A 75 8.94 -4.93 1.51
N ILE A 76 9.54 -4.34 0.47
CA ILE A 76 9.56 -4.90 -0.88
C ILE A 76 10.89 -5.61 -1.14
N LEU A 77 10.79 -6.87 -1.57
CA LEU A 77 11.89 -7.80 -1.77
C LEU A 77 11.87 -8.38 -3.19
N GLY A 78 13.04 -8.83 -3.64
CA GLY A 78 13.11 -9.74 -4.78
C GLY A 78 12.69 -11.14 -4.35
N CYS A 79 12.05 -11.89 -5.24
CA CYS A 79 11.68 -13.29 -5.03
C CYS A 79 12.07 -14.09 -6.27
N ASP A 80 12.77 -15.22 -6.13
CA ASP A 80 13.17 -16.02 -7.28
C ASP A 80 12.12 -17.07 -7.68
N ALA A 81 12.47 -17.95 -8.63
CA ALA A 81 11.56 -18.98 -9.13
C ALA A 81 11.26 -20.10 -8.11
N GLU A 82 12.04 -20.19 -7.03
CA GLU A 82 11.86 -21.14 -5.93
C GLU A 82 11.14 -20.50 -4.74
N GLU A 83 10.61 -19.28 -4.93
CA GLU A 83 9.94 -18.46 -3.91
C GLU A 83 10.87 -18.05 -2.76
N GLU A 84 12.20 -18.05 -2.98
CA GLU A 84 13.17 -17.58 -1.99
C GLU A 84 13.43 -16.07 -2.12
N PHE A 85 13.58 -15.40 -0.97
CA PHE A 85 13.90 -13.97 -0.94
C PHE A 85 15.31 -13.70 -1.47
N CYS A 86 15.39 -12.84 -2.49
CA CYS A 86 16.63 -12.38 -3.09
C CYS A 86 16.71 -10.84 -3.10
N SER A 87 17.85 -10.32 -3.54
CA SER A 87 18.03 -8.86 -3.64
C SER A 87 17.28 -8.30 -4.85
N LEU A 88 16.63 -7.15 -4.68
CA LEU A 88 16.09 -6.39 -5.80
C LEU A 88 17.20 -6.04 -6.80
N THR A 89 16.97 -6.21 -8.10
CA THR A 89 17.88 -5.73 -9.17
C THR A 89 17.82 -4.22 -9.32
N ASP A 90 18.76 -3.62 -10.06
CA ASP A 90 18.78 -2.16 -10.26
C ASP A 90 17.55 -1.70 -11.03
N GLU A 91 17.12 -2.48 -12.03
CA GLU A 91 15.91 -2.18 -12.80
C GLU A 91 14.66 -2.27 -11.93
N GLN A 92 14.57 -3.28 -11.05
CA GLN A 92 13.46 -3.40 -10.11
C GLN A 92 13.43 -2.21 -9.14
N VAL A 93 14.57 -1.78 -8.61
CA VAL A 93 14.64 -0.60 -7.73
C VAL A 93 14.15 0.65 -8.46
N VAL A 94 14.59 0.89 -9.69
CA VAL A 94 14.16 2.05 -10.48
C VAL A 94 12.65 2.03 -10.72
N SER A 95 12.12 0.87 -11.14
CA SER A 95 10.67 0.72 -11.39
C SER A 95 9.86 0.92 -10.11
N LEU A 96 10.30 0.32 -9.00
CA LEU A 96 9.61 0.39 -7.72
C LEU A 96 9.68 1.79 -7.10
N LEU A 97 10.77 2.55 -7.31
CA LEU A 97 10.84 3.94 -6.86
C LEU A 97 9.92 4.85 -7.66
N ALA A 98 9.71 4.57 -8.95
CA ALA A 98 8.73 5.31 -9.75
C ALA A 98 7.30 5.04 -9.27
N GLU A 99 7.04 3.82 -8.79
CA GLU A 99 5.70 3.38 -8.34
C GLU A 99 5.41 3.75 -6.88
N PHE A 100 6.33 3.47 -5.95
CA PHE A 100 6.10 3.59 -4.51
C PHE A 100 7.07 4.52 -3.78
N GLY A 101 7.88 5.29 -4.52
CA GLY A 101 8.96 6.10 -3.96
C GLY A 101 8.46 7.19 -3.02
N GLU A 102 7.35 7.83 -3.35
CA GLU A 102 6.72 8.88 -2.56
C GLU A 102 5.65 8.30 -1.61
N PRO A 103 5.32 8.98 -0.50
CA PRO A 103 4.20 8.62 0.35
C PRO A 103 2.86 8.91 -0.31
N GLU A 104 1.90 8.02 -0.06
CA GLU A 104 0.48 8.22 -0.39
C GLU A 104 -0.30 8.60 0.88
N THR A 105 -1.43 9.25 0.66
CA THR A 105 -2.41 9.65 1.67
C THR A 105 -3.80 9.16 1.25
N PRO A 106 -4.77 9.08 2.18
CA PRO A 106 -6.13 8.67 1.83
C PRO A 106 -6.80 9.52 0.74
N ASP A 107 -6.40 10.79 0.61
CA ASP A 107 -6.89 11.69 -0.44
C ASP A 107 -6.40 11.27 -1.84
N ASP A 108 -5.33 10.47 -1.93
CA ASP A 108 -4.82 9.93 -3.19
C ASP A 108 -5.59 8.68 -3.66
N TRP A 109 -6.49 8.13 -2.85
CA TRP A 109 -7.24 6.88 -3.13
C TRP A 109 -8.72 7.10 -3.44
N VAL A 110 -9.18 8.34 -3.43
CA VAL A 110 -10.54 8.68 -3.81
C VAL A 110 -10.53 9.03 -5.29
N ASP A 111 -11.35 8.34 -6.09
CA ASP A 111 -11.62 8.77 -7.45
C ASP A 111 -12.20 10.20 -7.41
N ASP A 112 -11.54 11.13 -8.11
CA ASP A 112 -12.02 12.50 -8.33
C ASP A 112 -13.40 12.56 -9.03
N ASP A 113 -13.93 11.42 -9.48
CA ASP A 113 -15.23 11.29 -10.15
C ASP A 113 -16.44 11.53 -9.24
N VAL A 114 -16.23 11.82 -7.96
CA VAL A 114 -17.28 12.32 -7.07
C VAL A 114 -17.01 13.76 -6.66
N ASP A 115 -17.19 14.67 -7.61
CA ASP A 115 -17.26 16.11 -7.37
C ASP A 115 -18.60 16.45 -6.65
N PHE A 116 -18.75 16.00 -5.40
CA PHE A 116 -19.91 16.35 -4.55
C PHE A 116 -19.79 17.82 -4.19
N THR A 117 -20.53 18.66 -4.91
CA THR A 117 -20.61 20.07 -4.53
C THR A 117 -21.45 20.21 -3.26
N ARG A 118 -21.32 21.36 -2.59
CA ARG A 118 -22.18 21.68 -1.44
C ARG A 118 -23.67 21.65 -1.79
N ALA A 119 -24.03 21.92 -3.05
CA ALA A 119 -25.41 21.85 -3.52
C ALA A 119 -25.89 20.39 -3.59
N ASP A 120 -25.04 19.47 -4.04
CA ASP A 120 -25.36 18.04 -4.13
C ASP A 120 -25.54 17.43 -2.73
N LEU A 121 -24.73 17.84 -1.76
CA LEU A 121 -24.89 17.44 -0.36
C LEU A 121 -26.22 17.92 0.24
N HIS A 122 -26.62 19.17 -0.06
CA HIS A 122 -27.89 19.73 0.38
C HIS A 122 -29.08 18.98 -0.24
N ALA A 123 -29.01 18.64 -1.52
CA ALA A 123 -30.06 17.89 -2.21
C ALA A 123 -30.25 16.48 -1.62
N LEU A 124 -29.15 15.79 -1.28
CA LEU A 124 -29.20 14.50 -0.58
C LEU A 124 -29.83 14.61 0.81
N LEU A 125 -29.42 15.62 1.59
CA LEU A 125 -29.98 15.86 2.92
C LEU A 125 -31.49 16.15 2.85
N ASP A 126 -31.91 16.98 1.91
CA ASP A 126 -33.34 17.29 1.71
C ASP A 126 -34.13 16.03 1.31
N ALA A 127 -33.58 15.19 0.44
CA ALA A 127 -34.20 13.92 0.06
C ALA A 127 -34.34 12.96 1.25
N MET A 128 -33.28 12.79 2.05
CA MET A 128 -33.29 11.95 3.24
C MET A 128 -34.27 12.45 4.30
N ILE A 129 -34.30 13.77 4.55
CA ILE A 129 -35.25 14.38 5.49
C ILE A 129 -36.69 14.13 5.02
N ASN A 130 -36.97 14.31 3.72
CA ASN A 130 -38.31 14.09 3.20
C ASN A 130 -38.75 12.62 3.31
N GLU A 131 -37.86 11.64 3.10
CA GLU A 131 -38.19 10.23 3.32
C GLU A 131 -38.38 9.88 4.81
N LEU A 132 -37.62 10.51 5.71
CA LEU A 132 -37.73 10.27 7.16
C LEU A 132 -38.98 10.87 7.80
N PHE A 133 -39.54 11.93 7.20
CA PHE A 133 -40.68 12.67 7.73
C PHE A 133 -41.94 12.60 6.84
N SER A 134 -41.97 11.71 5.83
CA SER A 134 -43.17 11.33 5.07
C SER A 134 -43.88 10.13 5.69
#